data_AF-M8BWA2-F1
#
_entry.id   AF-M8BWA2-F1
#
_cell.length_a   1.000
_cell.length_b   1.000
_cell.length_c   1.000
_cell.angle_alpha   90.00
_cell.angle_beta   90.00
_cell.angle_gamma   90.00
#
_symmetry.space_group_name_H-M   'P 1'
#
loop_
_entity.id
_entity.type
_entity.pdbx_description
1 polymer ?
#
loop_
_entity_poly.entity_id
_entity_poly.type
_entity_poly.pdbx_seq_one_letter_code
_entity_poly.pdbx_strand_id
1 'polypeptide(L)'
;MHSDQPWNAGYVCGHLKAGIVMRPWEKSRETLPAKEIQEVIKRAIDSDEGIAAQSAAKALAEDVRAAVANGGSSWADMEEFVGRITK
;
A
#
# COMPACT_ATOMS: atom_id res chain seq x y z
N MET A 1 -11.45 -11.87 0.63
CA MET A 1 -10.89 -10.72 -0.12
C MET A 1 -11.83 -10.49 -1.30
N HIS A 2 -12.36 -9.28 -1.47
CA HIS A 2 -13.44 -8.93 -2.41
C HIS A 2 -13.03 -7.75 -3.30
N SER A 3 -13.64 -7.59 -4.48
CA SER A 3 -13.37 -6.49 -5.42
C SER A 3 -11.91 -6.46 -5.88
N ASP A 4 -11.30 -5.29 -5.83
CA ASP A 4 -9.96 -4.89 -6.22
C ASP A 4 -8.91 -5.15 -5.13
N GLN A 5 -9.31 -5.58 -3.93
CA GLN A 5 -8.37 -5.94 -2.86
C GLN A 5 -7.21 -6.85 -3.28
N PRO A 6 -7.38 -7.85 -4.17
CA PRO A 6 -6.26 -8.70 -4.61
C PRO A 6 -5.22 -7.93 -5.43
N TRP A 7 -5.69 -7.04 -6.30
CA TRP A 7 -4.85 -6.16 -7.09
C TRP A 7 -4.16 -5.13 -6.20
N ASN A 8 -4.88 -4.54 -5.25
CA ASN A 8 -4.31 -3.60 -4.29
C ASN A 8 -3.23 -4.27 -3.43
N ALA A 9 -3.45 -5.51 -2.98
CA ALA A 9 -2.44 -6.28 -2.24
C ALA A 9 -1.20 -6.56 -3.10
N GLY A 10 -1.41 -6.96 -4.36
CA GLY A 10 -0.32 -7.17 -5.32
C GLY A 10 0.45 -5.89 -5.62
N TYR A 11 -0.22 -4.75 -5.73
CA TYR A 11 0.41 -3.46 -5.97
C TYR A 11 1.21 -2.98 -4.75
N VAL A 12 0.59 -2.94 -3.57
CA VAL A 12 1.22 -2.45 -2.34
C VAL A 12 2.41 -3.31 -1.92
N CYS A 13 2.24 -4.64 -1.93
CA CYS A 13 3.29 -5.54 -1.44
C CYS A 13 4.27 -5.94 -2.55
N GLY A 14 3.78 -6.09 -3.79
CA GLY A 14 4.57 -6.58 -4.91
C GLY A 14 5.33 -5.48 -5.66
N HIS A 15 4.68 -4.34 -5.92
CA HIS A 15 5.27 -3.25 -6.71
C HIS A 15 5.87 -2.15 -5.83
N LEU A 16 5.07 -1.58 -4.93
CA LEU A 16 5.51 -0.52 -4.01
C LEU A 16 6.43 -1.05 -2.90
N LYS A 17 6.44 -2.37 -2.68
CA LYS A 17 7.20 -3.02 -1.59
C LYS A 17 6.92 -2.43 -0.21
N ALA A 18 5.75 -1.84 -0.01
CA ALA A 18 5.39 -1.11 1.21
C ALA A 18 4.54 -1.97 2.18
N GLY A 19 4.53 -3.29 2.00
CA GLY A 19 3.75 -4.21 2.81
C GLY A 19 4.17 -5.66 2.61
N ILE A 20 3.66 -6.54 3.48
CA ILE A 20 3.92 -7.99 3.44
C ILE A 20 2.62 -8.73 3.15
N VAL A 21 2.68 -9.64 2.17
CA VAL A 21 1.56 -10.52 1.85
C VAL A 21 1.47 -11.64 2.89
N MET A 22 0.31 -11.72 3.54
CA MET A 22 0.02 -12.75 4.53
C MET A 22 -0.25 -14.12 3.90
N ARG A 23 -0.95 -14.13 2.77
CA ARG A 23 -1.17 -15.34 1.97
C ARG A 23 -1.30 -15.01 0.49
N PRO A 24 -0.86 -15.92 -0.38
CA PRO A 24 -1.06 -15.79 -1.82
C PRO A 24 -2.56 -15.77 -2.17
N TRP A 25 -2.88 -15.13 -3.30
CA TRP A 25 -4.27 -14.93 -3.75
C TRP A 25 -5.00 -16.27 -3.97
N GLU A 26 -4.30 -17.27 -4.48
CA GLU A 26 -4.80 -18.60 -4.76
C GLU A 26 -5.41 -19.26 -3.51
N LYS A 27 -4.95 -18.87 -2.31
CA LYS A 27 -5.41 -19.38 -1.02
C LYS A 27 -6.37 -18.42 -0.30
N SER A 28 -6.96 -17.45 -0.99
CA SER A 28 -7.75 -16.37 -0.36
C SER A 28 -9.03 -16.81 0.34
N ARG A 29 -9.51 -18.03 0.10
CA ARG A 29 -10.72 -18.61 0.73
C ARG A 29 -10.41 -19.52 1.91
N GLU A 30 -9.14 -19.86 2.12
CA GLU A 30 -8.73 -20.76 3.19
C GLU A 30 -8.72 -20.03 4.54
N THR A 31 -8.88 -20.78 5.64
CA THR A 31 -8.67 -20.21 6.97
C THR A 31 -7.19 -20.35 7.31
N LEU A 32 -6.52 -19.23 7.61
CA LEU A 32 -5.12 -19.26 8.02
C LEU A 32 -5.01 -19.73 9.49
N PRO A 33 -4.20 -20.77 9.78
CA PRO A 33 -3.90 -21.17 11.15
C PRO A 33 -3.21 -20.05 11.92
N ALA A 34 -3.52 -19.91 13.20
CA ALA A 34 -2.93 -18.86 14.06
C ALA A 34 -1.40 -18.84 14.06
N LYS A 35 -0.75 -20.00 13.90
CA LYS A 35 0.70 -20.13 13.79
C LYS A 35 1.26 -19.41 12.56
N GLU A 36 0.63 -19.57 11.39
CA GLU A 36 1.06 -18.89 10.16
C GLU A 36 0.87 -17.37 10.28
N ILE A 37 -0.22 -16.94 10.92
CA ILE A 37 -0.44 -15.52 11.24
C ILE A 37 0.70 -14.97 12.09
N GLN A 38 1.08 -15.69 13.15
CA GLN A 38 2.16 -15.29 14.04
C GLN A 38 3.51 -15.19 13.31
N GLU A 39 3.81 -16.13 12.42
CA GLU A 39 5.06 -16.12 11.63
C GLU A 39 5.13 -14.93 10.68
N VAL A 40 4.02 -14.60 10.00
CA VAL A 40 3.94 -13.41 9.14
C VAL A 40 4.12 -12.13 9.96
N ILE A 41 3.50 -12.03 11.13
CA ILE A 41 3.66 -10.86 12.02
C ILE A 41 5.11 -10.71 12.45
N LYS A 42 5.78 -11.78 12.87
CA LYS A 42 7.20 -11.74 13.24
C LYS A 42 8.07 -11.27 12.08
N ARG A 43 7.83 -11.79 10.87
CA ARG A 43 8.50 -11.35 9.65
C ARG A 43 8.29 -9.86 9.38
N ALA A 44 7.08 -9.34 9.58
CA ALA A 44 6.78 -7.92 9.39
C ALA A 44 7.49 -7.01 10.40
N ILE A 45 7.75 -7.50 11.61
CA ILE A 45 8.34 -6.69 12.68
C ILE A 45 9.87 -6.77 12.69
N ASP A 46 10.44 -7.97 12.47
CA ASP A 46 11.82 -8.29 12.84
C ASP A 46 12.59 -9.03 11.74
N SER A 47 12.23 -8.81 10.47
CA SER A 47 13.02 -9.29 9.34
C SER A 47 13.49 -8.15 8.46
N ASP A 48 14.54 -8.40 7.68
CA ASP A 48 15.04 -7.46 6.68
C ASP A 48 13.92 -7.07 5.68
N GLU A 49 13.04 -8.01 5.31
CA GLU A 49 11.87 -7.75 4.47
C GLU A 49 10.91 -6.75 5.15
N GLY A 50 10.65 -6.93 6.45
CA GLY A 50 9.79 -6.04 7.24
C GLY A 50 10.38 -4.64 7.40
N ILE A 51 11.67 -4.54 7.69
CA ILE A 51 12.39 -3.26 7.81
C ILE A 51 12.41 -2.51 6.48
N ALA A 52 12.68 -3.21 5.38
CA ALA A 52 12.64 -2.65 4.04
C ALA A 52 11.22 -2.16 3.68
N ALA A 53 10.19 -2.96 3.98
CA ALA A 53 8.81 -2.58 3.73
C ALA A 53 8.37 -1.35 4.54
N GLN A 54 8.78 -1.27 5.81
CA GLN A 54 8.52 -0.09 6.63
C GLN A 54 9.21 1.17 6.05
N SER A 55 10.44 1.04 5.58
CA SER A 55 11.20 2.14 5.00
C SER A 55 10.55 2.63 3.69
N ALA A 56 10.15 1.70 2.81
CA ALA A 56 9.42 2.01 1.59
C ALA A 56 8.07 2.69 1.88
N ALA A 57 7.32 2.21 2.89
CA ALA A 57 6.07 2.81 3.31
C ALA A 57 6.23 4.24 3.84
N LYS A 58 7.33 4.53 4.57
CA LYS A 58 7.63 5.89 5.05
C LYS A 58 7.93 6.85 3.90
N ALA A 59 8.79 6.44 2.96
CA ALA A 59 9.10 7.23 1.78
C ALA A 59 7.83 7.51 0.94
N LEU A 60 7.03 6.47 0.69
CA LEU A 60 5.75 6.63 -0.02
C LEU A 60 4.80 7.60 0.70
N ALA A 61 4.75 7.57 2.03
CA ALA A 61 3.92 8.49 2.80
C ALA A 61 4.40 9.95 2.71
N GLU A 62 5.71 10.19 2.58
CA GLU A 62 6.25 11.53 2.32
C GLU A 62 5.85 12.03 0.94
N ASP A 63 6.04 11.21 -0.10
CA ASP A 63 5.67 11.53 -1.48
C ASP A 63 4.17 11.83 -1.62
N VAL A 64 3.31 10.98 -1.04
CA VAL A 64 1.86 11.17 -1.07
C VAL A 64 1.45 12.47 -0.38
N ARG A 65 2.05 12.80 0.78
CA ARG A 65 1.76 14.07 1.47
C ARG A 65 2.22 15.27 0.65
N ALA A 66 3.37 15.18 -0.02
CA ALA A 66 3.87 16.23 -0.89
C ALA A 66 2.97 16.45 -2.12
N ALA A 67 2.46 15.37 -2.73
CA ALA A 67 1.59 15.44 -3.90
C ALA A 67 0.26 16.15 -3.62
N VAL A 68 -0.32 15.96 -2.42
CA VAL A 68 -1.63 16.53 -2.05
C VAL A 68 -1.55 17.88 -1.32
N ALA A 69 -0.37 18.30 -0.88
CA ALA A 69 -0.18 19.61 -0.25
C ALA A 69 -0.47 20.75 -1.25
N ASN A 70 -0.74 21.96 -0.74
CA ASN A 70 -0.93 23.14 -1.60
C ASN A 70 0.29 23.34 -2.51
N GLY A 71 0.04 23.43 -3.82
CA GLY A 71 1.08 23.51 -4.84
C GLY A 71 1.74 22.17 -5.23
N GLY A 72 1.30 21.06 -4.64
CA GLY A 72 1.66 19.70 -5.04
C GLY A 72 1.01 19.28 -6.36
N SER A 73 1.48 18.18 -6.94
CA SER A 73 1.01 17.71 -8.26
C SER A 73 -0.48 17.40 -8.29
N SER A 74 -0.98 16.60 -7.34
CA SER A 74 -2.40 16.26 -7.27
C SER A 74 -3.26 17.47 -6.89
N TRP A 75 -2.72 18.42 -6.14
CA TRP A 75 -3.39 19.70 -5.87
C TRP A 75 -3.57 20.51 -7.16
N ALA A 76 -2.50 20.64 -7.97
CA ALA A 76 -2.53 21.35 -9.24
C ALA A 76 -3.50 20.69 -10.25
N ASP A 77 -3.49 19.36 -10.36
CA ASP A 77 -4.43 18.61 -11.20
C ASP A 77 -5.89 18.88 -10.79
N MET A 78 -6.14 18.98 -9.48
CA MET A 78 -7.47 19.27 -8.93
C MET A 78 -7.91 20.71 -9.25
N GLU A 79 -7.04 21.70 -9.05
CA GLU A 79 -7.31 23.09 -9.41
C GLU A 79 -7.61 23.25 -10.92
N GLU A 80 -6.83 22.57 -11.77
CA GLU A 80 -7.05 22.54 -13.21
C GLU A 80 -8.43 21.95 -13.56
N PHE A 81 -8.80 20.83 -12.93
CA PHE A 81 -10.11 20.20 -13.13
C PHE A 81 -11.25 21.14 -12.73
N VAL A 82 -11.20 21.74 -11.53
CA VAL A 82 -12.22 22.68 -11.06
C VAL A 82 -12.33 23.88 -11.99
N GLY A 83 -11.19 24.44 -12.43
CA GLY A 83 -11.16 25.56 -13.38
C GLY A 83 -11.77 25.25 -14.74
N ARG A 84 -11.78 23.98 -15.17
CA ARG A 84 -12.45 23.55 -16.42
C ARG A 84 -13.96 23.44 -16.28
N ILE A 85 -14.46 22.93 -15.14
CA ILE A 85 -15.91 22.67 -14.95
C ILE A 85 -16.69 23.87 -14.44
N THR A 86 -16.01 24.91 -13.94
CA THR A 86 -16.61 26.15 -13.44
C THR A 86 -16.63 27.28 -14.48
N LYS A 87 -16.09 27.04 -15.67
CA LYS A 87 -16.27 27.89 -16.85
C LYS A 87 -17.49 27.45 -17.64
#